data_AF-A0A2H0LWJ8-F1
#
_entry.id   AF-A0A2H0LWJ8-F1
#
_cell.length_a   1.000
_cell.length_b   1.000
_cell.length_c   1.000
_cell.angle_alpha   90.00
_cell.angle_beta   90.00
_cell.angle_gamma   90.00
#
_symmetry.space_group_name_H-M   'P 1'
#
loop_
_entity.id
_entity.type
_entity.pdbx_description
1 polymer ?
#
loop_
_entity_poly.entity_id
_entity_poly.type
_entity_poly.pdbx_seq_one_letter_code
_entity_poly.pdbx_strand_id
1 'polypeptide(L)' 'MLPVLKKEKSRFILRLNTGLYKENIIRKAVAEDRAWIKIRPVSKGCCCLEMKTGRIDDVLKWVNYLIYLHKG' A
#
# COMPACT_ATOMS: atom_id res chain seq x y z
N MET A 1 11.13 8.40 -4.09
CA MET A 1 11.38 7.51 -2.92
C MET A 1 10.59 6.24 -3.13
N LEU A 2 11.26 5.09 -3.11
CA LEU A 2 10.63 3.77 -3.23
C LEU A 2 9.73 3.48 -2.02
N PRO A 3 8.64 2.73 -2.18
CA PRO A 3 7.82 2.31 -1.06
C PRO A 3 8.64 1.51 -0.04
N VAL A 4 8.53 1.86 1.23
CA VAL A 4 9.21 1.12 2.32
C VAL A 4 8.23 0.12 2.89
N LEU A 5 8.58 -1.17 2.80
CA LEU A 5 7.80 -2.27 3.38
C LEU A 5 8.40 -2.69 4.73
N LYS A 6 7.59 -2.66 5.78
CA LYS A 6 7.96 -3.12 7.12
C LYS A 6 7.03 -4.23 7.57
N LYS A 7 7.58 -5.34 8.09
CA LYS A 7 6.80 -6.40 8.73
C LYS A 7 6.62 -6.10 10.22
N GLU A 8 5.40 -6.25 10.73
CA GLU A 8 5.10 -6.20 12.17
C GLU A 8 4.18 -7.36 12.56
N LYS A 9 4.72 -8.36 13.28
CA LYS A 9 3.96 -9.56 13.71
C LYS A 9 3.18 -10.20 12.54
N SER A 10 1.86 -10.01 12.50
CA SER A 10 0.89 -10.57 11.55
C SER A 10 0.40 -9.56 10.50
N ARG A 11 1.09 -8.44 10.34
CA ARG A 11 0.75 -7.39 9.37
C ARG A 11 2.00 -6.83 8.69
N PHE A 12 1.76 -6.17 7.57
CA PHE A 12 2.77 -5.41 6.86
C PHE A 12 2.36 -3.94 6.77
N ILE A 13 3.34 -3.05 6.82
CA ILE A 13 3.16 -1.61 6.67
C ILE A 13 3.91 -1.20 5.41
N LEU A 14 3.17 -0.74 4.41
CA LEU A 14 3.70 -0.15 3.19
C LEU A 14 3.61 1.36 3.29
N ARG A 15 4.74 2.05 3.26
CA ARG A 15 4.79 3.51 3.24
C ARG A 15 4.87 3.99 1.80
N LEU A 16 3.88 4.78 1.38
CA LEU A 16 3.79 5.42 0.07
C LEU A 16 3.95 6.94 0.21
N ASN A 17 4.43 7.59 -0.85
CA ASN A 17 4.35 9.04 -0.97
C ASN A 17 2.88 9.45 -1.14
N THR A 18 2.43 10.53 -0.47
CA THR A 18 1.05 11.03 -0.60
C THR A 18 0.70 11.41 -2.05
N GLY A 19 1.65 11.84 -2.87
CA GLY A 19 1.44 12.07 -4.30
C GLY A 19 0.96 10.81 -5.01
N LEU A 20 1.69 9.71 -4.84
CA LEU A 20 1.35 8.40 -5.39
C LEU A 20 0.00 7.89 -4.86
N TYR A 21 -0.27 8.03 -3.55
CA TYR A 21 -1.57 7.66 -2.99
C TYR A 21 -2.73 8.52 -3.50
N LYS A 22 -2.49 9.79 -3.85
CA LYS A 22 -3.54 10.68 -4.38
C LYS A 22 -3.94 10.32 -5.81
N GLU A 23 -3.17 9.50 -6.50
CA GLU A 23 -3.56 9.00 -7.82
C GLU A 23 -4.85 8.18 -7.72
N ASN A 24 -5.78 8.49 -8.61
CA ASN A 24 -7.12 7.89 -8.60
C ASN A 24 -7.05 6.35 -8.68
N ILE A 25 -6.08 5.84 -9.45
CA ILE A 25 -5.90 4.40 -9.67
C ILE A 25 -5.46 3.67 -8.39
N ILE A 26 -4.55 4.27 -7.62
CA ILE A 26 -4.08 3.72 -6.34
C ILE A 26 -5.20 3.78 -5.29
N ARG A 27 -5.98 4.87 -5.25
CA ARG A 27 -7.14 4.97 -4.34
C ARG A 27 -8.20 3.92 -4.65
N LYS A 28 -8.44 3.62 -5.92
CA LYS A 28 -9.39 2.58 -6.34
C LYS A 28 -8.90 1.18 -5.93
N ALA A 29 -7.65 0.84 -6.24
CA ALA A 29 -7.07 -0.44 -5.83
C ALA A 29 -7.13 -0.64 -4.31
N VAL A 30 -6.75 0.38 -3.52
CA VAL A 30 -6.87 0.33 -2.06
C VAL A 30 -8.33 0.23 -1.61
N ALA A 31 -9.27 0.80 -2.37
CA ALA A 31 -10.70 0.73 -2.06
C ALA A 31 -11.31 -0.65 -2.32
N GLU A 32 -10.86 -1.34 -3.37
CA GLU A 32 -11.25 -2.72 -3.70
C GLU A 32 -10.72 -3.70 -2.64
N ASP A 33 -9.52 -3.46 -2.13
CA ASP A 33 -8.83 -4.35 -1.18
C ASP A 33 -9.02 -3.98 0.31
N ARG A 34 -10.03 -3.17 0.65
CA ARG A 34 -10.30 -2.70 2.03
C ARG A 34 -10.50 -3.81 3.06
N ALA A 35 -10.85 -5.02 2.62
CA ALA A 35 -11.04 -6.18 3.50
C ALA A 35 -9.77 -6.51 4.30
N TRP A 36 -8.60 -6.30 3.69
CA TRP A 36 -7.32 -6.64 4.28
C TRP A 36 -6.32 -5.47 4.27
N ILE A 37 -6.63 -4.34 3.63
CA ILE A 37 -5.81 -3.12 3.64
C ILE A 37 -6.50 -1.99 4.42
N LYS A 38 -5.77 -1.40 5.37
CA LYS A 38 -6.21 -0.24 6.15
C LYS A 38 -5.28 0.95 5.89
N ILE A 39 -5.86 2.08 5.51
CA ILE A 39 -5.11 3.33 5.33
C ILE A 39 -4.87 3.98 6.69
N ARG A 40 -3.63 4.41 6.94
CA ARG A 40 -3.27 5.32 8.01
C ARG A 40 -2.61 6.57 7.42
N PRO A 41 -3.23 7.75 7.55
CA PRO A 41 -2.57 9.00 7.19
C PRO A 41 -1.35 9.18 8.10
N VAL A 42 -0.20 9.51 7.50
CA VAL A 42 0.99 9.88 8.26
C VAL A 42 1.24 11.37 8.04
N SER A 43 1.62 12.07 9.10
CA SER A 43 2.06 13.45 9.01
C SER A 43 3.29 13.56 8.09
N LYS A 44 3.38 14.65 7.31
CA LYS A 44 4.47 14.98 6.35
C LYS A 44 4.49 14.17 5.03
N GLY A 45 3.43 14.29 4.22
CA GLY A 45 3.49 13.91 2.79
C GLY A 45 3.69 12.41 2.51
N CYS A 46 3.37 11.56 3.48
CA CYS A 46 3.36 10.11 3.33
C CYS A 46 1.99 9.51 3.69
N CYS A 47 1.64 8.41 3.06
CA CYS A 47 0.51 7.56 3.42
C CYS A 47 1.04 6.18 3.83
N CYS A 48 0.51 5.58 4.89
CA CYS A 48 0.81 4.20 5.25
C CYS A 48 -0.38 3.31 4.94
N LEU A 49 -0.12 2.18 4.29
CA LEU A 49 -1.08 1.11 4.09
C LEU A 49 -0.70 -0.04 5.02
N GLU A 50 -1.60 -0.37 5.93
CA GLU A 50 -1.48 -1.51 6.85
C GLU A 50 -2.20 -2.70 6.23
N MET A 51 -1.44 -3.70 5.82
CA MET A 51 -1.90 -4.92 5.16
C MET A 51 -1.99 -6.04 6.20
N LYS A 52 -3.21 -6.48 6.52
CA LYS A 52 -3.52 -7.47 7.54
C LYS A 52 -3.35 -8.91 7.02
N THR A 53 -2.16 -9.22 6.53
CA THR A 53 -1.78 -10.58 6.12
C THR A 53 -0.46 -10.96 6.76
N GLY A 54 -0.29 -12.25 7.07
CA GLY A 54 0.97 -12.82 7.52
C GLY A 54 1.88 -13.28 6.37
N ARG A 55 1.35 -13.32 5.14
CA ARG A 55 2.05 -13.84 3.96
C ARG A 55 2.67 -12.69 3.17
N ILE A 56 3.98 -12.78 2.96
CA ILE A 56 4.73 -11.78 2.19
C ILE A 56 4.38 -11.81 0.70
N ASP A 57 4.04 -13.00 0.16
CA ASP A 57 3.66 -13.15 -1.25
C ASP A 57 2.43 -12.35 -1.64
N ASP A 58 1.41 -12.30 -0.76
CA ASP A 58 0.19 -11.51 -0.99
C ASP A 58 0.55 -10.02 -1.10
N VAL A 59 1.48 -9.56 -0.25
CA VAL A 59 1.95 -8.19 -0.24
C VAL A 59 2.74 -7.86 -1.50
N LEU A 60 3.68 -8.72 -1.90
CA LEU A 60 4.49 -8.52 -3.10
C LEU A 60 3.65 -8.52 -4.36
N LYS A 61 2.68 -9.44 -4.48
CA LYS A 61 1.73 -9.48 -5.61
C LYS A 61 0.94 -8.18 -5.70
N TRP A 62 0.44 -7.69 -4.57
CA TRP A 62 -0.33 -6.45 -4.54
C TRP A 62 0.50 -5.21 -4.85
N VAL A 63 1.73 -5.13 -4.33
CA VAL A 63 2.67 -4.03 -4.66
C VAL A 63 3.03 -4.06 -6.15
N ASN A 64 3.29 -5.24 -6.72
CA ASN A 64 3.54 -5.37 -8.16
C ASN A 64 2.33 -4.92 -8.99
N TYR A 65 1.11 -5.27 -8.56
CA TYR A 65 -0.12 -4.79 -9.18
C TYR A 65 -0.21 -3.26 -9.15
N LEU A 66 0.11 -2.61 -8.02
CA LEU A 66 0.17 -1.15 -7.96
C LEU A 66 1.20 -0.55 -8.93
N ILE A 67 2.40 -1.16 -9.03
CA ILE A 67 3.45 -0.68 -9.94
C ILE A 67 2.99 -0.81 -11.40
N TYR A 68 2.32 -1.90 -11.74
CA TYR A 68 1.73 -2.11 -13.07
C TYR A 68 0.70 -1.03 -13.37
N LEU A 69 -0.23 -0.78 -12.44
CA LEU A 69 -1.24 0.27 -12.59
C LEU A 69 -0.65 1.68 -12.73
N HIS A 70 0.48 1.97 -12.10
CA HIS A 70 1.13 3.28 -12.19
C HIS A 70 1.96 3.47 -13.48
N LYS A 71 2.37 2.39 -14.15
CA LYS A 71 3.17 2.45 -15.38
C LYS A 71 2.33 2.52 -16.67
N GLY A 72 1.02 2.26 -16.58
CA GLY A 72 0.06 2.41 -17.69
C GLY A 72 -0.64 3.75 -17.65
#